data_AF-A0A7C4WWK3-F1
#
_entry.id   AF-A0A7C4WWK3-F1
#
_cell.length_a   1.000
_cell.length_b   1.000
_cell.length_c   1.000
_cell.angle_alpha   90.00
_cell.angle_beta   90.00
_cell.angle_gamma   90.00
#
_symmetry.space_group_name_H-M   'P 1'
#
loop_
_entity.id
_entity.type
_entity.pdbx_description
1 polymer ?
#
loop_
_entity_poly.entity_id
_entity_poly.type
_entity_poly.pdbx_seq_one_letter_code
_entity_poly.pdbx_strand_id
1 'polypeptide(L)'
;MKHHQQAGFSKLCFFLVVVFCFITVLSACVSAPQTQEQIRWFQGELTAPKTPVVITIKGLKPNTPYNIQVYDRYHQSEQKETASTKTTLMRPDRSIPESYKGTHDGVHYSDDPGGITIIVLDNTLLLSIETSKATGVGFFRISISPVSEDAVRSAQRVNLVLDGIPVIRKGTPGDTPVTKGYGVFMHGSSIVPEARDLMGSYAAGGDYVFVSAESNRFVDLPGVRSAESFVLDTPALANAPYAAKRAELASAFLFDGGDQSIYYSAWVNSSFA
;
A
#
# COMPACT_ATOMS: atom_id res chain seq x y z
N MET A 1 -80.42 -2.68 -7.40
CA MET A 1 -79.40 -1.61 -7.47
C MET A 1 -79.78 -0.51 -6.47
N LYS A 2 -78.80 -0.09 -5.66
CA LYS A 2 -78.79 0.96 -4.63
C LYS A 2 -79.35 0.65 -3.23
N HIS A 3 -78.43 0.88 -2.28
CA HIS A 3 -78.50 1.31 -0.89
C HIS A 3 -79.12 0.43 0.19
N HIS A 4 -78.24 -0.04 1.10
CA HIS A 4 -78.54 -0.07 2.53
C HIS A 4 -77.37 0.48 3.36
N GLN A 5 -77.75 1.34 4.32
CA GLN A 5 -76.97 1.93 5.39
C GLN A 5 -76.84 0.97 6.59
N GLN A 6 -76.09 1.45 7.59
CA GLN A 6 -76.07 1.12 9.03
C GLN A 6 -75.10 -0.01 9.41
N ALA A 7 -74.40 0.02 10.54
CA ALA A 7 -74.13 1.02 11.59
C ALA A 7 -73.09 0.39 12.54
N GLY A 8 -72.52 1.19 13.44
CA GLY A 8 -72.28 0.70 14.81
C GLY A 8 -70.82 0.60 15.25
N PHE A 9 -70.32 1.72 15.78
CA PHE A 9 -69.27 1.76 16.79
C PHE A 9 -69.64 0.90 18.01
N SER A 10 -68.69 0.13 18.53
CA SER A 10 -68.80 -0.52 19.83
C SER A 10 -67.45 -0.58 20.52
N LYS A 11 -67.35 0.19 21.62
CA LYS A 11 -66.69 -0.12 22.91
C LYS A 11 -65.18 -0.41 22.88
N LEU A 12 -64.40 0.20 23.78
CA LEU A 12 -64.06 -0.41 25.08
C LEU A 12 -62.99 0.42 25.85
N CYS A 13 -63.34 0.77 27.08
CA CYS A 13 -62.49 0.89 28.29
C CYS A 13 -61.27 1.83 28.36
N PHE A 14 -61.51 2.95 29.05
CA PHE A 14 -60.60 3.54 30.04
C PHE A 14 -60.33 2.53 31.18
N PHE A 15 -59.06 2.34 31.60
CA PHE A 15 -58.56 2.59 32.97
C PHE A 15 -57.11 2.05 33.16
N LEU A 16 -56.17 3.01 33.32
CA LEU A 16 -55.15 3.09 34.37
C LEU A 16 -54.18 1.91 34.59
N VAL A 17 -52.94 2.03 34.10
CA VAL A 17 -51.75 1.42 34.74
C VAL A 17 -50.60 2.43 34.78
N VAL A 18 -50.09 2.60 36.00
CA VAL A 18 -48.95 3.36 36.52
C VAL A 18 -47.74 3.36 35.57
N VAL A 19 -47.33 4.56 35.14
CA VAL A 19 -46.07 4.78 34.40
C VAL A 19 -44.91 4.81 35.40
N PHE A 20 -44.14 3.71 35.45
CA PHE A 20 -42.82 3.69 36.06
C PHE A 20 -41.84 4.45 35.15
N CYS A 21 -41.24 5.52 35.67
CA CYS A 21 -40.15 6.24 35.01
C CYS A 21 -38.92 5.33 34.85
N PHE A 22 -38.70 4.79 33.65
CA PHE A 22 -37.38 4.36 33.21
C PHE A 22 -36.74 5.52 32.44
N ILE A 23 -35.81 6.22 33.09
CA ILE A 23 -34.87 7.11 32.40
C ILE A 23 -33.86 6.19 31.69
N THR A 24 -34.15 5.84 30.44
CA THR A 24 -33.13 5.32 29.54
C THR A 24 -32.24 6.48 29.14
N VAL A 25 -31.04 6.55 29.75
CA VAL A 25 -29.91 7.28 29.17
C VAL A 25 -29.53 6.52 27.90
N LEU A 26 -30.21 6.84 26.79
CA LEU A 26 -29.71 6.55 25.46
C LEU A 26 -28.44 7.40 25.32
N SER A 27 -27.31 6.80 25.65
CA SER A 27 -26.01 7.25 25.18
C SER A 27 -26.02 7.08 23.66
N ALA A 28 -26.63 8.04 22.97
CA ALA A 28 -26.41 8.22 21.56
C ALA A 28 -24.95 8.63 21.43
N CYS A 29 -24.09 7.63 21.20
CA CYS A 29 -22.85 7.86 20.48
C CYS A 29 -23.25 8.55 19.18
N VAL A 30 -23.21 9.88 19.19
CA VAL A 30 -23.15 10.67 17.98
C VAL A 30 -21.85 10.25 17.33
N SER A 31 -21.93 9.25 16.45
CA SER A 31 -20.90 9.02 15.47
C SER A 31 -20.71 10.35 14.77
N ALA A 32 -19.61 11.04 15.09
CA ALA A 32 -19.19 12.19 14.33
C ALA A 32 -19.24 11.76 12.85
N PRO A 33 -19.86 12.55 11.96
CA PRO A 33 -19.80 12.23 10.55
C PRO A 33 -18.32 12.15 10.21
N GLN A 34 -17.85 10.95 9.86
CA GLN A 34 -16.60 10.83 9.13
C GLN A 34 -16.83 11.66 7.88
N THR A 35 -16.23 12.84 7.82
CA THR A 35 -16.07 13.57 6.58
C THR A 35 -15.46 12.55 5.62
N GLN A 36 -16.26 12.04 4.69
CA GLN A 36 -15.76 11.38 3.50
C GLN A 36 -14.90 12.45 2.82
N GLU A 37 -13.61 12.46 3.12
CA GLU A 37 -12.67 13.28 2.38
C GLU A 37 -12.80 12.88 0.92
N GLN A 38 -13.30 13.82 0.11
CA GLN A 38 -13.57 13.60 -1.30
C GLN A 38 -12.28 13.16 -1.97
N ILE A 39 -12.22 11.89 -2.36
CA ILE A 39 -11.22 11.39 -3.29
C ILE A 39 -11.34 12.23 -4.57
N ARG A 40 -10.31 13.02 -4.86
CA ARG A 40 -10.28 13.79 -6.11
C ARG A 40 -9.71 12.91 -7.21
N TRP A 41 -10.53 12.68 -8.22
CA TRP A 41 -10.18 11.90 -9.39
C TRP A 41 -9.72 12.79 -10.54
N PHE A 42 -8.59 12.45 -11.13
CA PHE A 42 -8.10 13.06 -12.37
C PHE A 42 -7.92 11.98 -13.44
N GLN A 43 -8.27 12.30 -14.69
CA GLN A 43 -8.15 11.41 -15.84
C GLN A 43 -7.37 12.10 -16.97
N GLY A 44 -6.55 11.33 -17.68
CA GLY A 44 -5.76 11.83 -18.81
C GLY A 44 -5.37 10.73 -19.79
N GLU A 45 -5.06 11.15 -21.02
CA GLU A 45 -4.56 10.29 -22.09
C GLU A 45 -3.12 10.71 -22.43
N LEU A 46 -2.23 9.72 -22.45
CA LEU A 46 -0.87 9.89 -22.98
C LEU A 46 -0.93 9.67 -24.50
N THR A 47 -0.26 10.48 -25.32
CA THR A 47 -0.26 10.33 -26.80
C THR A 47 1.14 10.24 -27.41
N ALA A 48 2.19 10.14 -26.58
CA ALA A 48 3.58 10.09 -27.02
C ALA A 48 4.34 8.97 -26.28
N PRO A 49 4.94 8.01 -27.01
CA PRO A 49 5.67 6.91 -26.39
C PRO A 49 6.93 7.40 -25.68
N LYS A 50 7.18 6.88 -24.46
CA LYS A 50 8.36 7.16 -23.64
C LYS A 50 8.56 8.64 -23.25
N THR A 51 7.53 9.46 -23.37
CA THR A 51 7.56 10.86 -22.89
C THR A 51 6.73 10.96 -21.62
N PRO A 52 7.31 11.37 -20.48
CA PRO A 52 6.55 11.56 -19.26
C PRO A 52 5.59 12.75 -19.40
N VAL A 53 4.35 12.59 -18.95
CA VAL A 53 3.43 13.72 -18.75
C VAL A 53 3.56 14.22 -17.34
N VAL A 54 3.77 15.54 -17.22
CA VAL A 54 3.89 16.23 -15.94
C VAL A 54 2.59 16.94 -15.62
N ILE A 55 1.97 16.56 -14.51
CA ILE A 55 0.74 17.12 -13.98
C ILE A 55 1.10 18.02 -12.82
N THR A 56 0.57 19.24 -12.82
CA THR A 56 0.70 20.16 -11.69
C THR A 56 -0.52 20.02 -10.78
N ILE A 57 -0.33 19.49 -9.59
CA ILE A 57 -1.35 19.40 -8.54
C ILE A 57 -1.26 20.68 -7.71
N LYS A 58 -2.35 21.43 -7.59
CA LYS A 58 -2.41 22.70 -6.85
C LYS A 58 -3.41 22.62 -5.70
N GLY A 59 -3.24 23.51 -4.72
CA GLY A 59 -4.17 23.67 -3.60
C GLY A 59 -4.02 22.60 -2.53
N LEU A 60 -2.84 21.98 -2.44
CA LEU A 60 -2.48 21.10 -1.34
C LEU A 60 -2.19 21.95 -0.10
N LYS A 61 -2.44 21.40 1.10
CA LYS A 61 -2.05 22.08 2.34
C LYS A 61 -0.60 21.71 2.67
N PRO A 62 0.32 22.69 2.81
CA PRO A 62 1.68 22.40 3.24
C PRO A 62 1.72 21.69 4.60
N ASN A 63 2.76 20.87 4.79
CA ASN A 63 3.00 20.02 5.96
C ASN A 63 1.83 19.10 6.32
N THR A 64 1.07 18.65 5.31
CA THR A 64 -0.06 17.74 5.50
C THR A 64 0.24 16.41 4.81
N PRO A 65 -0.05 15.26 5.47
CA PRO A 65 0.05 13.95 4.86
C PRO A 65 -0.97 13.72 3.74
N TYR A 66 -0.51 13.15 2.64
CA TYR A 66 -1.36 12.70 1.54
C TYR A 66 -0.93 11.31 1.04
N ASN A 67 -1.89 10.57 0.52
CA ASN A 67 -1.66 9.41 -0.33
C ASN A 67 -2.05 9.76 -1.77
N ILE A 68 -1.14 9.52 -2.69
CA ILE A 68 -1.34 9.70 -4.13
C ILE A 68 -1.29 8.33 -4.79
N GLN A 69 -2.42 7.85 -5.31
CA GLN A 69 -2.47 6.59 -6.04
C GLN A 69 -2.60 6.89 -7.53
N VAL A 70 -1.77 6.21 -8.33
CA VAL A 70 -1.86 6.23 -9.79
C VAL A 70 -2.37 4.87 -10.22
N TYR A 71 -3.58 4.84 -10.77
CA TYR A 71 -4.18 3.63 -11.33
C TYR A 71 -3.64 3.37 -12.72
N ASP A 72 -3.24 2.13 -12.97
CA ASP A 72 -2.46 1.72 -14.12
C ASP A 72 -2.80 0.30 -14.59
N ARG A 73 -1.92 -0.30 -15.41
CA ARG A 73 -2.11 -1.66 -15.94
C ARG A 73 -2.32 -2.70 -14.83
N TYR A 74 -1.77 -2.47 -13.66
CA TYR A 74 -1.64 -3.43 -12.57
C TYR A 74 -2.45 -3.04 -11.34
N HIS A 75 -2.57 -1.75 -11.05
CA HIS A 75 -3.48 -1.20 -10.07
C HIS A 75 -4.75 -0.70 -10.79
N GLN A 76 -5.64 -1.66 -11.11
CA GLN A 76 -6.83 -1.39 -11.91
C GLN A 76 -8.02 -0.97 -11.06
N SER A 77 -8.84 -0.12 -11.63
CA SER A 77 -10.21 0.08 -11.23
C SER A 77 -11.19 -0.64 -12.14
N GLU A 78 -12.48 -0.38 -11.94
CA GLU A 78 -13.53 -0.82 -12.84
C GLU A 78 -13.30 -0.39 -14.32
N GLN A 79 -12.44 0.60 -14.58
CA GLN A 79 -12.21 1.14 -15.92
C GLN A 79 -10.99 0.58 -16.66
N LYS A 80 -10.24 -0.37 -16.06
CA LYS A 80 -9.12 -1.10 -16.70
C LYS A 80 -8.08 -0.16 -17.32
N GLU A 81 -7.43 0.62 -16.47
CA GLU A 81 -6.32 1.52 -16.81
C GLU A 81 -5.16 0.77 -17.46
N THR A 82 -4.39 1.47 -18.30
CA THR A 82 -3.37 0.82 -19.13
C THR A 82 -2.10 1.64 -19.35
N ALA A 83 -1.92 2.75 -18.62
CA ALA A 83 -1.01 3.82 -19.05
C ALA A 83 0.22 4.07 -18.22
N SER A 84 0.34 3.60 -16.97
CA SER A 84 1.48 4.01 -16.14
C SER A 84 2.36 2.81 -15.80
N THR A 85 3.67 3.06 -15.77
CA THR A 85 4.66 2.16 -15.12
C THR A 85 5.63 2.90 -14.23
N LYS A 86 5.70 4.23 -14.31
CA LYS A 86 6.66 5.02 -13.53
C LYS A 86 6.07 6.36 -13.16
N THR A 87 6.08 6.62 -11.87
CA THR A 87 5.58 7.84 -11.24
C THR A 87 6.72 8.56 -10.53
N THR A 88 6.79 9.88 -10.65
CA THR A 88 7.79 10.66 -9.91
C THR A 88 7.17 11.92 -9.35
N LEU A 89 7.42 12.17 -8.06
CA LEU A 89 6.97 13.35 -7.36
C LEU A 89 8.11 14.36 -7.25
N MET A 90 7.81 15.60 -7.59
CA MET A 90 8.77 16.71 -7.60
C MET A 90 8.13 17.96 -7.01
N ARG A 91 8.96 18.83 -6.42
CA ARG A 91 8.56 20.19 -6.06
C ARG A 91 8.36 21.05 -7.31
N PRO A 92 7.71 22.24 -7.21
CA PRO A 92 7.54 23.15 -8.34
C PRO A 92 8.85 23.57 -9.00
N ASP A 93 9.95 23.62 -8.24
CA ASP A 93 11.31 23.89 -8.72
C ASP A 93 12.02 22.65 -9.33
N ARG A 94 11.31 21.52 -9.44
CA ARG A 94 11.77 20.21 -9.90
C ARG A 94 12.78 19.51 -8.98
N SER A 95 13.05 20.04 -7.78
CA SER A 95 13.83 19.32 -6.78
C SER A 95 13.02 18.15 -6.18
N ILE A 96 13.73 17.09 -5.77
CA ILE A 96 13.15 15.92 -5.11
C ILE A 96 13.54 15.97 -3.62
N PRO A 97 12.66 16.44 -2.73
CA PRO A 97 12.90 16.44 -1.29
C PRO A 97 12.90 15.00 -0.77
N GLU A 98 13.58 14.77 0.35
CA GLU A 98 13.68 13.44 0.98
C GLU A 98 12.31 12.82 1.26
N SER A 99 11.33 13.64 1.64
CA SER A 99 9.96 13.20 1.91
C SER A 99 9.23 12.67 0.67
N TYR A 100 9.73 12.93 -0.55
CA TYR A 100 9.15 12.43 -1.80
C TYR A 100 9.93 11.23 -2.36
N LYS A 101 11.08 10.86 -1.76
CA LYS A 101 11.92 9.75 -2.22
C LYS A 101 11.34 8.38 -1.83
N GLY A 102 11.66 7.39 -2.66
CA GLY A 102 11.10 6.03 -2.70
C GLY A 102 10.70 5.77 -4.15
N THR A 103 10.90 4.62 -4.77
CA THR A 103 11.01 3.25 -4.31
C THR A 103 11.52 2.40 -5.50
N HIS A 104 12.77 1.92 -5.43
CA HIS A 104 13.61 1.40 -6.54
C HIS A 104 14.36 2.54 -7.28
N ASP A 105 15.67 2.65 -7.03
CA ASP A 105 16.58 3.60 -7.72
C ASP A 105 16.18 5.08 -7.70
N GLY A 106 15.40 5.52 -6.70
CA GLY A 106 14.98 6.93 -6.55
C GLY A 106 13.74 7.31 -7.36
N VAL A 107 12.91 6.34 -7.75
CA VAL A 107 11.71 6.51 -8.58
C VAL A 107 10.54 5.75 -7.95
N HIS A 108 9.32 6.30 -7.89
CA HIS A 108 8.13 5.52 -7.48
C HIS A 108 7.60 4.74 -8.69
N TYR A 109 7.66 3.41 -8.68
CA TYR A 109 6.99 2.63 -9.72
C TYR A 109 5.50 2.52 -9.41
N SER A 110 4.64 2.59 -10.44
CA SER A 110 3.18 2.58 -10.25
C SER A 110 2.63 1.20 -9.91
N ASP A 111 3.47 0.18 -9.95
CA ASP A 111 3.12 -1.11 -9.39
C ASP A 111 3.10 -1.06 -7.85
N ASP A 112 3.93 -0.27 -7.16
CA ASP A 112 4.04 -0.29 -5.68
C ASP A 112 2.68 -0.27 -4.96
N PRO A 113 2.43 -1.25 -4.06
CA PRO A 113 1.12 -1.42 -3.45
C PRO A 113 0.77 -0.26 -2.52
N GLY A 114 -0.44 0.27 -2.66
CA GLY A 114 -1.01 1.25 -1.72
C GLY A 114 -0.74 2.72 -2.03
N GLY A 115 -0.02 3.03 -3.11
CA GLY A 115 0.25 4.40 -3.57
C GLY A 115 1.34 5.13 -2.78
N ILE A 116 1.60 6.36 -3.20
CA ILE A 116 2.71 7.18 -2.69
C ILE A 116 2.23 7.99 -1.49
N THR A 117 2.64 7.61 -0.29
CA THR A 117 2.27 8.30 0.95
C THR A 117 3.38 9.26 1.38
N ILE A 118 3.08 10.55 1.46
CA ILE A 118 4.07 11.62 1.68
C ILE A 118 3.54 12.75 2.57
N ILE A 119 4.45 13.50 3.21
CA ILE A 119 4.15 14.82 3.77
C ILE A 119 4.44 15.85 2.68
N VAL A 120 3.39 16.50 2.18
CA VAL A 120 3.49 17.53 1.15
C VAL A 120 4.09 18.80 1.77
N LEU A 121 5.18 19.32 1.20
CA LEU A 121 5.89 20.48 1.74
C LEU A 121 5.41 21.82 1.16
N ASP A 122 4.80 21.79 -0.03
CA ASP A 122 4.39 22.98 -0.77
C ASP A 122 2.88 22.93 -1.07
N ASN A 123 2.29 24.06 -1.45
CA ASN A 123 0.88 24.08 -1.89
C ASN A 123 0.67 23.47 -3.29
N THR A 124 1.77 23.09 -3.94
CA THR A 124 1.84 22.61 -5.32
C THR A 124 2.82 21.45 -5.42
N LEU A 125 2.45 20.41 -6.16
CA LEU A 125 3.27 19.23 -6.42
C LEU A 125 3.29 18.92 -7.91
N LEU A 126 4.43 18.50 -8.45
CA LEU A 126 4.55 17.99 -9.80
C LEU A 126 4.53 16.45 -9.76
N LEU A 127 3.61 15.86 -10.50
CA LEU A 127 3.46 14.42 -10.70
C LEU A 127 3.84 14.08 -12.14
N SER A 128 4.94 13.38 -12.33
CA SER A 128 5.37 12.88 -13.63
C SER A 128 4.94 11.43 -13.81
N ILE A 129 4.22 11.12 -14.90
CA ILE A 129 3.72 9.78 -15.23
C ILE A 129 4.28 9.36 -16.59
N GLU A 130 4.89 8.17 -16.64
CA GLU A 130 5.43 7.58 -17.87
C GLU A 130 4.72 6.25 -18.20
N THR A 131 4.46 6.02 -19.49
CA THR A 131 3.81 4.82 -20.01
C THR A 131 4.79 3.76 -20.49
N SER A 132 4.53 2.50 -20.13
CA SER A 132 5.22 1.34 -20.70
C SER A 132 4.72 0.95 -22.08
N LYS A 133 3.61 1.52 -22.55
CA LYS A 133 3.07 1.17 -23.87
C LYS A 133 3.96 1.73 -24.96
N ALA A 134 4.38 0.84 -25.87
CA ALA A 134 5.18 1.19 -27.04
C ALA A 134 4.49 2.23 -27.95
N THR A 135 3.17 2.32 -27.92
CA THR A 135 2.38 3.32 -28.65
C THR A 135 2.36 4.68 -27.96
N GLY A 136 2.70 4.74 -26.68
CA GLY A 136 2.53 5.94 -25.86
C GLY A 136 1.11 6.23 -25.45
N VAL A 137 0.14 5.40 -25.86
CA VAL A 137 -1.29 5.65 -25.65
C VAL A 137 -1.84 4.85 -24.50
N GLY A 138 -2.21 5.54 -23.43
CA GLY A 138 -2.85 4.91 -22.29
C GLY A 138 -3.70 5.88 -21.47
N PHE A 139 -4.69 5.28 -20.79
CA PHE A 139 -5.51 5.91 -19.77
C PHE A 139 -4.98 5.63 -18.34
N PHE A 140 -4.84 6.69 -17.53
CA PHE A 140 -4.57 6.61 -16.10
C PHE A 140 -5.64 7.35 -15.29
N ARG A 141 -5.79 6.97 -14.02
CA ARG A 141 -6.52 7.77 -13.04
C ARG A 141 -5.64 8.05 -11.84
N ILE A 142 -5.83 9.21 -11.23
CA ILE A 142 -5.13 9.58 -10.00
C ILE A 142 -6.15 9.81 -8.91
N SER A 143 -5.91 9.23 -7.75
CA SER A 143 -6.58 9.60 -6.51
C SER A 143 -5.60 10.36 -5.62
N ILE A 144 -6.07 11.44 -5.00
CA ILE A 144 -5.31 12.21 -4.01
C ILE A 144 -6.21 12.35 -2.79
N SER A 145 -5.75 11.80 -1.68
CA SER A 145 -6.50 11.76 -0.43
C SER A 145 -5.61 12.15 0.75
N PRO A 146 -6.09 12.97 1.70
CA PRO A 146 -5.39 13.15 2.96
C PRO A 146 -5.31 11.82 3.71
N VAL A 147 -4.29 11.65 4.53
CA VAL A 147 -4.12 10.47 5.38
C VAL A 147 -3.61 10.87 6.76
N SER A 148 -3.53 9.92 7.69
CA SER A 148 -2.89 10.16 8.98
C SER A 148 -1.37 10.21 8.85
N GLU A 149 -0.69 10.87 9.80
CA GLU A 149 0.77 10.79 9.92
C GLU A 149 1.23 9.34 10.15
N ASP A 150 0.42 8.54 10.85
CA ASP A 150 0.69 7.12 11.10
C ASP A 150 0.76 6.31 9.80
N ALA A 151 -0.08 6.65 8.81
CA ALA A 151 -0.02 6.05 7.48
C ALA A 151 1.29 6.39 6.77
N VAL A 152 1.77 7.64 6.90
CA VAL A 152 3.09 8.04 6.37
C VAL A 152 4.21 7.27 7.05
N ARG A 153 4.22 7.23 8.38
CA ARG A 153 5.26 6.51 9.14
C ARG A 153 5.29 5.03 8.79
N SER A 154 4.12 4.42 8.58
CA SER A 154 4.01 3.00 8.19
C SER A 154 4.46 2.75 6.75
N ALA A 155 4.34 3.74 5.86
CA ALA A 155 4.79 3.68 4.47
C ALA A 155 6.27 4.02 4.29
N GLN A 156 6.87 4.74 5.23
CA GLN A 156 8.25 5.20 5.15
C GLN A 156 9.24 4.02 5.20
N ARG A 157 10.20 4.05 4.28
CA ARG A 157 11.33 3.12 4.26
C ARG A 157 12.48 3.70 5.07
N VAL A 158 13.16 2.86 5.85
CA VAL A 158 14.35 3.21 6.61
C VAL A 158 15.51 2.31 6.21
N ASN A 159 16.70 2.90 6.03
CA ASN A 159 17.93 2.17 5.81
C ASN A 159 18.60 1.93 7.17
N LEU A 160 18.96 0.68 7.45
CA LEU A 160 19.51 0.21 8.72
C LEU A 160 20.73 -0.69 8.45
N VAL A 161 21.52 -0.91 9.49
CA VAL A 161 22.54 -1.98 9.52
C VAL A 161 22.29 -2.81 10.77
N LEU A 162 22.01 -4.10 10.59
CA LEU A 162 21.63 -5.03 11.67
C LEU A 162 22.52 -6.26 11.60
N ASP A 163 23.31 -6.52 12.63
CA ASP A 163 24.35 -7.57 12.65
C ASP A 163 25.26 -7.53 11.41
N GLY A 164 25.56 -6.32 10.93
CA GLY A 164 26.36 -6.08 9.73
C GLY A 164 25.58 -6.18 8.41
N ILE A 165 24.33 -6.63 8.42
CA ILE A 165 23.47 -6.72 7.23
C ILE A 165 22.94 -5.32 6.88
N PRO A 166 23.14 -4.83 5.64
CA PRO A 166 22.42 -3.67 5.13
C PRO A 166 20.94 -4.04 4.95
N VAL A 167 20.05 -3.34 5.66
CA VAL A 167 18.60 -3.60 5.64
C VAL A 167 17.83 -2.38 5.19
N ILE A 168 16.96 -2.54 4.19
CA ILE A 168 15.88 -1.57 3.92
C ILE A 168 14.62 -2.11 4.56
N ARG A 169 13.99 -1.35 5.47
CA ARG A 169 12.79 -1.77 6.19
C ARG A 169 11.62 -0.83 5.94
N LYS A 170 10.43 -1.40 5.75
CA LYS A 170 9.13 -0.74 5.89
C LYS A 170 8.32 -1.46 6.98
N GLY A 171 7.64 -0.68 7.83
CA GLY A 171 6.86 -1.22 8.94
C GLY A 171 7.72 -1.75 10.08
N THR A 172 7.07 -2.41 11.05
CA THR A 172 7.74 -2.96 12.24
C THR A 172 7.57 -4.47 12.28
N PRO A 173 8.67 -5.26 12.17
CA PRO A 173 8.61 -6.70 12.29
C PRO A 173 8.03 -7.14 13.63
N GLY A 174 7.22 -8.20 13.61
CA GLY A 174 6.71 -8.78 14.86
C GLY A 174 7.59 -9.90 15.38
N ASP A 175 7.39 -10.23 16.66
CA ASP A 175 8.14 -11.28 17.35
C ASP A 175 7.45 -12.66 17.32
N THR A 176 6.28 -12.75 16.69
CA THR A 176 5.54 -14.01 16.52
C THR A 176 5.23 -14.26 15.05
N PRO A 177 5.40 -15.52 14.56
CA PRO A 177 4.96 -15.89 13.21
C PRO A 177 3.44 -15.76 13.08
N VAL A 178 2.97 -15.37 11.90
CA VAL A 178 1.57 -15.47 11.53
C VAL A 178 1.33 -16.79 10.80
N THR A 179 0.19 -17.44 11.07
CA THR A 179 -0.19 -18.74 10.47
C THR A 179 -0.13 -18.69 8.95
N LYS A 180 0.59 -19.63 8.34
CA LYS A 180 0.96 -19.61 6.92
C LYS A 180 -0.20 -19.99 6.02
N GLY A 181 -0.47 -19.18 4.99
CA GLY A 181 -0.85 -19.71 3.69
C GLY A 181 0.43 -20.18 2.99
N TYR A 182 0.43 -21.34 2.33
CA TYR A 182 1.61 -21.84 1.62
C TYR A 182 1.43 -21.75 0.11
N GLY A 183 2.52 -21.40 -0.57
CA GLY A 183 2.62 -21.40 -2.02
C GLY A 183 4.05 -21.11 -2.43
N VAL A 184 4.51 -21.72 -3.51
CA VAL A 184 5.81 -21.44 -4.13
C VAL A 184 5.54 -20.87 -5.51
N PHE A 185 6.04 -19.67 -5.78
CA PHE A 185 5.93 -19.02 -7.07
C PHE A 185 7.33 -18.85 -7.66
N MET A 186 7.51 -19.35 -8.88
CA MET A 186 8.70 -19.10 -9.66
C MET A 186 8.31 -18.21 -10.83
N HIS A 187 8.92 -17.04 -10.93
CA HIS A 187 8.77 -16.15 -12.08
C HIS A 187 10.14 -15.84 -12.68
N GLY A 188 10.18 -15.63 -14.00
CA GLY A 188 11.33 -15.06 -14.68
C GLY A 188 11.05 -13.59 -14.98
N SER A 189 12.07 -12.74 -14.96
CA SER A 189 11.94 -11.27 -15.06
C SER A 189 11.25 -10.64 -13.85
N SER A 190 10.82 -9.38 -13.95
CA SER A 190 10.14 -8.63 -12.88
C SER A 190 8.90 -9.36 -12.37
N ILE A 191 8.68 -9.33 -11.04
CA ILE A 191 7.44 -9.84 -10.44
C ILE A 191 6.24 -9.04 -10.97
N VAL A 192 5.23 -9.74 -11.49
CA VAL A 192 3.99 -9.07 -11.92
C VAL A 192 3.10 -8.79 -10.69
N PRO A 193 2.38 -7.67 -10.65
CA PRO A 193 1.56 -7.29 -9.51
C PRO A 193 0.52 -8.32 -9.06
N GLU A 194 -0.07 -9.10 -9.96
CA GLU A 194 -0.99 -10.17 -9.54
C GLU A 194 -0.27 -11.27 -8.72
N ALA A 195 0.95 -11.62 -9.10
CA ALA A 195 1.77 -12.58 -8.37
C ALA A 195 2.23 -12.00 -7.03
N ARG A 196 2.57 -10.71 -7.01
CA ARG A 196 2.93 -9.97 -5.80
C ARG A 196 1.75 -9.87 -4.83
N ASP A 197 0.57 -9.50 -5.31
CA ASP A 197 -0.63 -9.34 -4.50
C ASP A 197 -1.07 -10.70 -3.93
N LEU A 198 -0.99 -11.75 -4.74
CA LEU A 198 -1.19 -13.12 -4.29
C LEU A 198 -0.19 -13.53 -3.21
N MET A 199 1.09 -13.20 -3.38
CA MET A 199 2.13 -13.45 -2.39
C MET A 199 1.89 -12.68 -1.08
N GLY A 200 1.49 -11.41 -1.18
CA GLY A 200 1.07 -10.61 -0.02
C GLY A 200 -0.11 -11.22 0.73
N SER A 201 -1.08 -11.79 0.00
CA SER A 201 -2.23 -12.48 0.59
C SER A 201 -1.81 -13.72 1.41
N TYR A 202 -0.77 -14.44 0.97
CA TYR A 202 -0.24 -15.61 1.69
C TYR A 202 0.57 -15.24 2.92
N ALA A 203 1.20 -14.06 2.92
CA ALA A 203 1.84 -13.52 4.12
C ALA A 203 0.81 -13.22 5.22
N ALA A 204 -0.49 -13.07 4.88
CA ALA A 204 -1.62 -12.98 5.81
C ALA A 204 -1.47 -11.91 6.91
N GLY A 205 -0.92 -10.73 6.58
CA GLY A 205 -0.65 -9.69 7.59
C GLY A 205 0.62 -9.92 8.41
N GLY A 206 1.41 -10.94 8.10
CA GLY A 206 2.70 -11.21 8.72
C GLY A 206 3.84 -10.43 8.10
N ASP A 207 5.06 -10.90 8.34
CA ASP A 207 6.26 -10.22 7.85
C ASP A 207 6.75 -10.81 6.53
N TYR A 208 7.38 -9.97 5.72
CA TYR A 208 7.94 -10.33 4.44
C TYR A 208 9.44 -10.01 4.40
N VAL A 209 10.22 -10.98 3.92
CA VAL A 209 11.66 -10.84 3.70
C VAL A 209 11.95 -10.94 2.20
N PHE A 210 12.49 -9.87 1.64
CA PHE A 210 13.06 -9.82 0.31
C PHE A 210 14.57 -10.03 0.41
N VAL A 211 15.13 -10.97 -0.34
CA VAL A 211 16.58 -11.16 -0.38
C VAL A 211 17.09 -10.94 -1.78
N SER A 212 18.10 -10.09 -1.92
CA SER A 212 18.72 -9.75 -3.19
C SER A 212 20.24 -9.85 -3.11
N ALA A 213 20.88 -10.14 -4.23
CA ALA A 213 22.34 -10.04 -4.39
C ALA A 213 22.80 -8.59 -4.63
N GLU A 214 21.88 -7.66 -4.90
CA GLU A 214 22.18 -6.27 -5.20
C GLU A 214 21.76 -5.35 -4.04
N SER A 215 22.65 -4.42 -3.68
CA SER A 215 22.36 -3.38 -2.70
C SER A 215 21.28 -2.41 -3.17
N ASN A 216 20.56 -1.82 -2.23
CA ASN A 216 19.54 -0.78 -2.45
C ASN A 216 18.26 -1.22 -3.18
N ARG A 217 18.06 -2.52 -3.39
CA ARG A 217 16.80 -3.05 -3.92
C ARG A 217 15.79 -3.25 -2.81
N PHE A 218 14.52 -3.04 -3.14
CA PHE A 218 13.42 -3.29 -2.22
C PHE A 218 12.15 -3.50 -3.04
N VAL A 219 11.55 -4.68 -2.89
CA VAL A 219 10.21 -4.98 -3.38
C VAL A 219 9.28 -4.88 -2.18
N ASP A 220 8.11 -4.27 -2.32
CA ASP A 220 7.10 -4.22 -1.27
C ASP A 220 5.97 -5.20 -1.57
N LEU A 221 5.26 -5.69 -0.55
CA LEU A 221 4.07 -6.53 -0.71
C LEU A 221 2.85 -5.85 -0.08
N PRO A 222 1.66 -5.90 -0.71
CA PRO A 222 0.45 -5.41 -0.06
C PRO A 222 0.08 -6.31 1.14
N GLY A 223 -0.55 -5.70 2.14
CA GLY A 223 -1.18 -6.45 3.23
C GLY A 223 -0.21 -7.17 4.17
N VAL A 224 1.06 -6.77 4.20
CA VAL A 224 2.06 -7.26 5.16
C VAL A 224 2.24 -6.28 6.32
N ARG A 225 2.61 -6.79 7.50
CA ARG A 225 2.95 -5.99 8.68
C ARG A 225 4.29 -5.28 8.53
N SER A 226 5.26 -5.97 7.93
CA SER A 226 6.57 -5.39 7.63
C SER A 226 7.18 -6.04 6.39
N ALA A 227 8.04 -5.28 5.73
CA ALA A 227 8.82 -5.71 4.59
C ALA A 227 10.27 -5.32 4.83
N GLU A 228 11.18 -6.28 4.71
CA GLU A 228 12.61 -6.07 4.89
C GLU A 228 13.38 -6.60 3.69
N SER A 229 14.30 -5.80 3.14
CA SER A 229 15.25 -6.25 2.15
C SER A 229 16.60 -6.54 2.77
N PHE A 230 17.17 -7.70 2.48
CA PHE A 230 18.51 -8.11 2.89
C PHE A 230 19.43 -8.31 1.68
N VAL A 231 20.69 -7.95 1.88
CA VAL A 231 21.81 -8.44 1.07
C VAL A 231 22.59 -9.44 1.91
N LEU A 232 22.49 -10.71 1.57
CA LEU A 232 23.14 -11.82 2.27
C LEU A 232 24.17 -12.48 1.35
N ASP A 233 25.11 -11.70 0.82
CA ASP A 233 26.06 -12.09 -0.23
C ASP A 233 27.35 -12.75 0.28
N THR A 234 27.48 -12.89 1.61
CA THR A 234 28.61 -13.57 2.24
C THR A 234 28.13 -14.57 3.30
N PRO A 235 28.91 -15.62 3.60
CA PRO A 235 28.59 -16.54 4.69
C PRO A 235 28.44 -15.85 6.05
N ALA A 236 29.17 -14.77 6.31
CA ALA A 236 29.07 -14.03 7.57
C ALA A 236 27.70 -13.36 7.72
N LEU A 237 27.21 -12.72 6.66
CA LEU A 237 25.89 -12.07 6.66
C LEU A 237 24.76 -13.11 6.69
N ALA A 238 24.89 -14.21 5.95
CA ALA A 238 23.91 -15.30 5.96
C ALA A 238 23.85 -16.04 7.30
N ASN A 239 24.92 -16.02 8.10
CA ASN A 239 24.97 -16.57 9.45
C ASN A 239 24.68 -15.55 10.57
N ALA A 240 24.33 -14.33 10.21
CA ALA A 240 24.03 -13.30 11.21
C ALA A 240 22.79 -13.69 12.04
N PRO A 241 22.81 -13.52 13.38
CA PRO A 241 21.68 -13.86 14.24
C PRO A 241 20.37 -13.19 13.81
N TYR A 242 20.44 -11.93 13.36
CA TYR A 242 19.29 -11.23 12.82
C TYR A 242 18.68 -11.94 11.61
N ALA A 243 19.51 -12.38 10.63
CA ALA A 243 19.02 -13.09 9.46
C ALA A 243 18.28 -14.38 9.84
N ALA A 244 18.87 -15.19 10.73
CA ALA A 244 18.26 -16.43 11.22
C ALA A 244 16.92 -16.18 11.93
N LYS A 245 16.85 -15.19 12.84
CA LYS A 245 15.59 -14.81 13.50
C LYS A 245 14.52 -14.42 12.48
N ARG A 246 14.89 -13.69 11.43
CA ARG A 246 13.93 -13.28 10.39
C ARG A 246 13.53 -14.46 9.50
N ALA A 247 14.42 -15.43 9.25
CA ALA A 247 14.10 -16.68 8.57
C ALA A 247 12.99 -17.47 9.30
N GLU A 248 13.04 -17.51 10.63
CA GLU A 248 12.05 -18.22 11.46
C GLU A 248 10.69 -17.51 11.55
N LEU A 249 10.71 -16.17 11.61
CA LEU A 249 9.52 -15.36 11.91
C LEU A 249 8.78 -14.86 10.67
N ALA A 250 9.43 -14.82 9.51
CA ALA A 250 8.81 -14.31 8.30
C ALA A 250 7.68 -15.23 7.80
N SER A 251 6.65 -14.59 7.28
CA SER A 251 5.47 -15.23 6.70
C SER A 251 5.60 -15.43 5.20
N ALA A 252 6.46 -14.65 4.51
CA ALA A 252 6.78 -14.83 3.11
C ALA A 252 8.23 -14.45 2.79
N PHE A 253 8.81 -15.13 1.80
CA PHE A 253 10.14 -14.84 1.26
C PHE A 253 10.08 -14.63 -0.24
N LEU A 254 10.69 -13.56 -0.73
CA LEU A 254 10.99 -13.38 -2.16
C LEU A 254 12.50 -13.36 -2.34
N PHE A 255 12.98 -14.23 -3.20
CA PHE A 255 14.37 -14.30 -3.59
C PHE A 255 14.50 -13.67 -4.97
N ASP A 256 15.29 -12.61 -5.07
CA ASP A 256 15.49 -11.91 -6.33
C ASP A 256 16.24 -12.78 -7.34
N GLY A 257 16.10 -12.44 -8.61
CA GLY A 257 16.98 -12.96 -9.65
C GLY A 257 18.42 -12.46 -9.48
N GLY A 258 19.27 -12.77 -10.45
CA GLY A 258 20.67 -12.34 -10.48
C GLY A 258 21.65 -13.52 -10.47
N ASP A 259 22.86 -13.26 -9.98
CA ASP A 259 23.90 -14.28 -9.90
C ASP A 259 23.61 -15.28 -8.76
N GLN A 260 23.02 -16.41 -9.12
CA GLN A 260 22.66 -17.45 -8.17
C GLN A 260 23.87 -18.08 -7.47
N SER A 261 25.09 -17.94 -8.02
CA SER A 261 26.29 -18.46 -7.39
C SER A 261 26.62 -17.74 -6.08
N ILE A 262 26.23 -16.46 -5.96
CA ILE A 262 26.36 -15.67 -4.73
C ILE A 262 25.50 -16.29 -3.64
N TYR A 263 24.20 -16.50 -3.91
CA TYR A 263 23.28 -17.13 -2.95
C TYR A 263 23.77 -18.52 -2.54
N TYR A 264 24.19 -19.35 -3.50
CA TYR A 264 24.70 -20.69 -3.21
C TYR A 264 25.94 -20.63 -2.30
N SER A 265 26.93 -19.81 -2.65
CA SER A 265 28.18 -19.73 -1.89
C SER A 265 28.01 -19.17 -0.49
N ALA A 266 27.03 -18.27 -0.30
CA ALA A 266 26.77 -17.64 0.99
C ALA A 266 25.84 -18.46 1.89
N TRP A 267 24.81 -19.11 1.33
CA TRP A 267 23.69 -19.63 2.12
C TRP A 267 23.75 -21.12 2.39
N VAL A 268 24.47 -21.88 1.58
CA VAL A 268 24.61 -23.33 1.80
C VAL A 268 25.18 -23.57 3.19
N ASN A 269 24.41 -24.30 4.01
CA ASN A 269 24.71 -24.57 5.43
C ASN A 269 24.79 -23.31 6.33
N SER A 270 24.17 -22.21 5.93
CA SER A 270 24.03 -21.03 6.79
C SER A 270 22.81 -21.15 7.71
N SER A 271 22.78 -20.40 8.80
CA SER A 271 21.61 -20.35 9.70
C SER A 271 20.37 -19.69 9.09
N PHE A 272 20.49 -19.04 7.93
CA PHE A 272 19.37 -18.46 7.21
C PHE A 272 18.61 -19.48 6.34
N ALA A 273 19.27 -20.56 5.90
CA ALA A 273 18.75 -21.53 4.93
C ALA A 273 18.43 -22.91 5.52
#